data_AF-A0A9D8L8B4-F1
#
_entry.id   AF-A0A9D8L8B4-F1
#
_cell.length_a   1.000
_cell.length_b   1.000
_cell.length_c   1.000
_cell.angle_alpha   90.00
_cell.angle_beta   90.00
_cell.angle_gamma   90.00
#
_symmetry.space_group_name_H-M   'P 1'
#
loop_
_entity.id
_entity.type
_entity.pdbx_description
1 polymer ?
#
loop_
_entity_poly.entity_id
_entity_poly.type
_entity_poly.pdbx_seq_one_letter_code
_entity_poly.pdbx_strand_id
1 'polypeptide(L)'
;MYLISVVVLLILAPVVSIVAEFVTGAVPPDLIGVIGKWMTFWAVGVRLFMAGVRQTAQPSFTAKDIFQIDDPRAGGLVREIGFGNLAMGLLGLASFLKPEWLVPAAIV
;
A
#
# COMPACT_ATOMS: atom_id res chain seq x y z
N MET A 1 -3.46 1.93 17.22
CA MET A 1 -3.82 1.03 16.09
C MET A 1 -3.15 1.44 14.78
N TYR A 2 -3.09 2.73 14.43
CA TYR A 2 -2.43 3.18 13.19
C TYR A 2 -0.90 2.93 13.15
N LEU A 3 -0.16 3.30 14.20
CA LEU A 3 1.31 3.18 14.21
C LEU A 3 1.80 1.74 14.00
N ILE A 4 1.17 0.77 14.66
CA ILE A 4 1.54 -0.65 14.51
C ILE A 4 1.33 -1.10 13.07
N SER A 5 0.17 -0.80 12.47
CA SER A 5 -0.07 -1.12 11.06
C SER A 5 0.94 -0.45 10.13
N VAL A 6 1.30 0.80 10.40
CA VAL A 6 2.29 1.54 9.60
C VAL A 6 3.66 0.88 9.70
N VAL A 7 4.15 0.58 10.90
CA VAL A 7 5.46 -0.06 11.11
C VAL A 7 5.51 -1.44 10.48
N VAL A 8 4.45 -2.24 10.66
CA VAL A 8 4.38 -3.58 10.08
C VAL A 8 4.37 -3.53 8.55
N LEU A 9 3.52 -2.69 7.96
CA LEU A 9 3.31 -2.69 6.50
C LEU A 9 4.40 -1.94 5.73
N LEU A 10 5.02 -0.92 6.31
CA LEU A 10 6.05 -0.13 5.62
C LEU A 10 7.47 -0.62 5.87
N ILE A 11 7.71 -1.32 6.98
CA ILE A 11 9.07 -1.69 7.38
C ILE A 11 9.15 -3.20 7.52
N LEU A 12 8.45 -3.77 8.50
CA LEU A 12 8.70 -5.16 8.90
C LEU A 12 8.38 -6.14 7.75
N ALA A 13 7.19 -6.05 7.19
CA ALA A 13 6.72 -6.94 6.14
C ALA A 13 7.55 -6.85 4.85
N PRO A 14 7.84 -5.65 4.28
CA PRO A 14 8.70 -5.56 3.10
C PRO A 14 10.13 -6.02 3.39
N VAL A 15 10.74 -5.66 4.52
CA VAL A 15 12.10 -6.10 4.86
C VAL A 15 12.18 -7.61 4.98
N VAL A 16 11.25 -8.24 5.71
CA VAL A 16 11.21 -9.70 5.85
C VAL A 16 11.02 -10.38 4.49
N SER A 17 10.17 -9.83 3.62
CA SER A 17 9.93 -10.41 2.29
C SER A 17 11.16 -10.32 1.38
N ILE A 18 11.85 -9.17 1.40
CA ILE A 18 13.11 -8.95 0.69
C ILE A 18 14.15 -9.95 1.17
N VAL A 19 14.39 -10.02 2.48
CA VAL A 19 15.39 -10.94 3.07
C VAL A 19 15.06 -12.39 2.77
N ALA A 20 13.80 -12.80 2.89
CA ALA A 20 13.38 -14.16 2.60
C ALA A 20 13.67 -14.55 1.13
N GLU A 21 13.41 -13.67 0.17
CA GLU A 21 13.69 -13.93 -1.24
C GLU A 21 15.19 -13.99 -1.55
N PHE A 22 16.00 -13.15 -0.91
CA PHE A 22 17.46 -13.22 -1.03
C PHE A 22 18.06 -14.51 -0.45
N VAL A 23 17.50 -15.03 0.64
CA VAL A 23 18.01 -16.24 1.31
C VAL A 23 17.53 -17.53 0.61
N THR A 24 16.35 -17.50 -0.01
CA THR A 24 15.74 -18.69 -0.64
C THR A 24 15.96 -18.78 -2.15
N GLY A 25 16.40 -17.69 -2.80
CA GLY A 25 16.63 -17.64 -4.24
C GLY A 25 17.83 -18.47 -4.71
N ALA A 26 17.63 -19.29 -5.74
CA ALA A 26 18.67 -20.13 -6.33
C ALA A 26 19.71 -19.36 -7.19
N VAL A 27 19.40 -18.12 -7.57
CA VAL A 27 20.25 -17.21 -8.37
C VAL A 27 20.27 -15.86 -7.65
N PRO A 28 21.40 -15.14 -7.56
CA PRO A 28 21.43 -13.81 -6.93
C PRO A 28 20.41 -12.91 -7.65
N PRO A 29 19.31 -12.54 -6.99
CA PRO A 29 18.29 -11.78 -7.66
C PRO A 29 18.74 -10.32 -7.75
N ASP A 30 18.30 -9.62 -8.80
CA ASP A 30 18.59 -8.19 -8.95
C ASP A 30 18.08 -7.43 -7.72
N LEU A 31 19.00 -6.74 -7.04
CA LEU A 31 18.71 -6.03 -5.79
C LEU A 31 17.61 -4.99 -5.97
N ILE A 32 17.67 -4.24 -7.07
CA ILE A 32 16.72 -3.18 -7.34
C ILE A 32 15.34 -3.78 -7.67
N GLY A 33 15.31 -4.83 -8.49
CA GLY A 33 14.07 -5.55 -8.84
C GLY A 33 13.36 -6.17 -7.63
N VAL A 34 14.09 -6.83 -6.71
CA VAL A 34 13.48 -7.44 -5.51
C VAL A 34 12.94 -6.38 -4.56
N ILE A 35 13.72 -5.33 -4.31
CA ILE A 35 13.28 -4.21 -3.45
C ILE A 35 12.03 -3.57 -4.07
N GLY A 36 12.09 -3.23 -5.37
CA GLY A 36 10.97 -2.65 -6.10
C GLY A 36 9.72 -3.51 -6.01
N LYS A 37 9.84 -4.82 -6.24
CA LYS A 37 8.72 -5.77 -6.15
C LYS A 37 8.03 -5.74 -4.79
N TRP A 38 8.78 -5.90 -3.71
CA TRP A 38 8.19 -5.98 -2.37
C TRP A 38 7.71 -4.62 -1.86
N MET A 39 8.41 -3.54 -2.20
CA MET A 39 7.94 -2.19 -1.88
C MET A 39 6.65 -1.86 -2.61
N THR A 40 6.53 -2.18 -3.90
CA THR A 40 5.28 -1.98 -4.65
C THR A 40 4.15 -2.82 -4.06
N PHE A 41 4.39 -4.10 -3.75
CA PHE A 41 3.35 -4.95 -3.17
C PHE A 41 2.87 -4.45 -1.80
N TRP A 42 3.78 -4.11 -0.88
CA TRP A 42 3.40 -3.71 0.48
C TRP A 42 2.98 -2.25 0.58
N ALA A 43 3.76 -1.33 0.03
CA ALA A 43 3.55 0.11 0.19
C ALA A 43 2.46 0.65 -0.75
N VAL A 44 2.43 0.21 -2.02
CA VAL A 44 1.37 0.58 -2.95
C VAL A 44 0.19 -0.37 -2.80
N GLY A 45 0.41 -1.68 -2.92
CA GLY A 45 -0.67 -2.67 -2.92
C GLY A 45 -1.46 -2.74 -1.62
N VAL A 46 -0.89 -3.41 -0.62
CA VAL A 46 -1.58 -3.74 0.64
C VAL A 46 -1.96 -2.48 1.41
N ARG A 47 -1.04 -1.53 1.58
CA ARG A 47 -1.30 -0.31 2.37
C ARG A 47 -2.36 0.58 1.74
N LEU A 48 -2.25 0.93 0.45
CA LEU A 48 -3.25 1.81 -0.18
C LEU A 48 -4.60 1.11 -0.28
N PHE A 49 -4.62 -0.21 -0.54
CA PHE A 49 -5.88 -0.94 -0.56
C PHE A 49 -6.60 -0.87 0.80
N MET A 50 -5.92 -1.18 1.90
CA MET A 50 -6.52 -1.09 3.24
C MET A 50 -6.92 0.34 3.62
N ALA A 51 -6.09 1.33 3.28
CA ALA A 51 -6.41 2.73 3.49
C ALA A 51 -7.66 3.13 2.70
N GLY A 52 -7.74 2.72 1.44
CA GLY A 52 -8.87 2.97 0.55
C GLY A 52 -10.17 2.31 1.04
N VAL A 53 -10.11 1.06 1.51
CA VAL A 53 -11.27 0.41 2.14
C VAL A 53 -11.77 1.23 3.33
N ARG A 54 -10.86 1.67 4.21
CA ARG A 54 -11.25 2.45 5.40
C ARG A 54 -11.78 3.84 5.04
N GLN A 55 -11.16 4.51 4.08
CA GLN A 55 -11.56 5.85 3.62
C GLN A 55 -12.90 5.83 2.88
N THR A 56 -13.21 4.76 2.15
CA THR A 56 -14.50 4.63 1.45
C THR A 56 -15.63 4.18 2.37
N ALA A 57 -15.36 3.25 3.29
CA ALA A 57 -16.36 2.72 4.22
C ALA A 57 -16.61 3.64 5.43
N GLN A 58 -15.56 4.33 5.91
CA GLN A 58 -15.59 5.19 7.10
C GLN A 58 -14.82 6.52 6.86
N PRO A 59 -15.26 7.36 5.91
CA PRO A 59 -14.57 8.60 5.58
C PRO A 59 -14.50 9.59 6.75
N SER A 60 -15.52 9.63 7.60
CA SER A 60 -15.58 10.53 8.76
C SER A 60 -14.49 10.27 9.79
N PHE A 61 -14.14 9.00 10.03
CA PHE A 61 -13.03 8.62 10.91
C PHE A 61 -11.70 9.17 10.39
N THR A 62 -11.44 9.01 9.09
CA THR A 62 -10.19 9.53 8.50
C THR A 62 -10.18 11.06 8.52
N ALA A 63 -11.29 11.73 8.19
CA ALA A 63 -11.36 13.18 8.22
C ALA A 63 -11.07 13.75 9.61
N LYS A 64 -11.72 13.22 10.66
CA LYS A 64 -11.61 13.75 12.02
C LYS A 64 -10.35 13.27 12.75
N ASP A 65 -10.10 11.96 12.78
CA ASP A 65 -9.04 11.39 13.61
C ASP A 65 -7.65 11.43 12.95
N ILE A 66 -7.61 11.42 11.61
CA ILE A 66 -6.34 11.40 10.86
C ILE A 66 -6.02 12.79 10.31
N PHE A 67 -6.94 13.40 9.55
CA PHE A 67 -6.71 14.72 8.97
C PHE A 67 -7.00 15.87 9.95
N GLN A 68 -7.61 15.60 11.11
CA GLN A 68 -7.95 16.63 12.10
C GLN A 68 -8.83 17.74 11.50
N ILE A 69 -9.70 17.37 10.56
CA ILE A 69 -10.65 18.26 9.89
C ILE A 69 -12.04 18.01 10.47
N ASP A 70 -12.54 18.98 11.22
CA ASP A 70 -13.89 18.94 11.80
C ASP A 70 -14.92 19.66 10.92
N ASP A 71 -14.96 19.28 9.63
CA ASP A 71 -15.99 19.70 8.68
C ASP A 71 -16.68 18.44 8.10
N PRO A 72 -18.00 18.27 8.29
CA PRO A 72 -18.75 17.15 7.72
C PRO A 72 -18.59 16.99 6.20
N ARG A 73 -18.32 18.06 5.46
CA ARG A 73 -18.10 18.05 4.01
C ARG A 73 -16.78 17.40 3.61
N ALA A 74 -15.79 17.36 4.51
CA ALA A 74 -14.51 16.70 4.26
C ALA A 74 -14.68 15.20 4.00
N GLY A 75 -15.74 14.58 4.51
CA GLY A 75 -16.03 13.17 4.28
C GLY A 75 -16.22 12.81 2.79
N GLY A 76 -16.77 13.72 1.98
CA GLY A 76 -16.90 13.52 0.53
C GLY A 76 -15.52 13.41 -0.14
N LEU A 77 -14.63 14.37 0.17
CA LEU A 77 -13.26 14.39 -0.34
C LEU A 77 -12.47 13.15 0.10
N VAL A 78 -12.57 12.77 1.38
CA VAL A 78 -11.90 11.56 1.89
C VAL A 78 -12.37 10.32 1.14
N ARG A 79 -13.66 10.23 0.81
CA ARG A 79 -14.21 9.09 0.09
C ARG A 79 -13.67 9.02 -1.35
N GLU A 80 -13.52 10.14 -2.03
CA GLU A 80 -12.90 10.21 -3.37
C GLU A 80 -11.43 9.77 -3.33
N ILE A 81 -10.66 10.29 -2.35
CA ILE A 81 -9.28 9.86 -2.10
C ILE A 81 -9.24 8.35 -1.81
N GLY A 82 -10.22 7.84 -1.06
CA GLY A 82 -10.36 6.42 -0.77
C GLY A 82 -10.52 5.55 -2.01
N PHE A 83 -11.32 5.97 -2.99
CA PHE A 83 -11.44 5.26 -4.26
C PHE A 83 -10.14 5.29 -5.07
N GLY A 84 -9.42 6.42 -5.06
CA GLY A 84 -8.08 6.50 -5.66
C GLY A 84 -7.11 5.49 -5.02
N ASN A 85 -7.05 5.46 -3.69
CA ASN A 85 -6.21 4.52 -2.95
C ASN A 85 -6.62 3.05 -3.16
N LEU A 86 -7.92 2.76 -3.30
CA LEU A 86 -8.39 1.42 -3.67
C LEU A 86 -7.90 1.00 -5.05
N ALA A 87 -8.00 1.89 -6.05
CA ALA A 87 -7.60 1.58 -7.42
C ALA A 87 -6.09 1.34 -7.52
N MET A 88 -5.27 2.24 -6.95
CA MET A 88 -3.81 2.10 -6.92
C MET A 88 -3.39 0.88 -6.10
N GLY A 89 -4.02 0.65 -4.95
CA GLY A 89 -3.78 -0.53 -4.12
C GLY A 89 -4.13 -1.83 -4.84
N LEU A 90 -5.23 -1.87 -5.59
CA LEU A 90 -5.59 -3.03 -6.38
C LEU A 90 -4.55 -3.30 -7.49
N LEU A 91 -4.06 -2.25 -8.15
CA LEU A 91 -2.98 -2.36 -9.13
C LEU A 91 -1.69 -2.91 -8.49
N GLY A 92 -1.30 -2.39 -7.33
CA GLY A 92 -0.14 -2.87 -6.56
C GLY A 92 -0.27 -4.34 -6.16
N LEU A 93 -1.45 -4.77 -5.71
CA LEU A 93 -1.72 -6.19 -5.40
C LEU A 93 -1.67 -7.07 -6.66
N ALA A 94 -2.29 -6.62 -7.75
CA ALA A 94 -2.31 -7.35 -9.02
C ALA A 94 -0.92 -7.51 -9.64
N SER A 95 0.00 -6.56 -9.39
CA SER A 95 1.39 -6.64 -9.86
C SER A 95 2.15 -7.87 -9.35
N PHE A 96 1.73 -8.44 -8.22
CA PHE A 96 2.29 -9.69 -7.71
C PHE A 96 1.89 -10.90 -8.56
N LEU A 97 0.68 -10.90 -9.13
CA LEU A 97 0.18 -11.95 -10.01
C LEU A 97 0.62 -11.76 -11.47
N LYS A 98 0.86 -10.51 -11.86
CA LYS A 98 1.29 -10.09 -13.19
C LYS A 98 2.53 -9.23 -13.08
N PRO A 99 3.75 -9.83 -13.09
CA PRO A 99 5.00 -9.09 -12.92
C PRO A 99 5.21 -7.96 -13.94
N GLU A 100 4.61 -8.08 -15.13
CA GLU A 100 4.61 -7.03 -16.18
C GLU A 100 3.98 -5.71 -15.70
N TRP A 101 3.11 -5.75 -14.69
CA TRP A 101 2.45 -4.57 -14.13
C TRP A 101 3.25 -3.93 -13.00
N LEU A 102 4.40 -4.49 -12.63
CA LEU A 102 5.20 -4.01 -11.51
C LEU A 102 5.65 -2.56 -11.69
N VAL A 103 6.17 -2.20 -12.85
CA VAL A 103 6.66 -0.83 -13.10
C VAL A 103 5.50 0.17 -13.10
N PRO A 104 4.38 -0.04 -13.84
CA PRO A 104 3.20 0.82 -13.73
C PRO A 104 2.67 0.94 -12.29
N ALA A 105 2.65 -0.17 -11.54
CA ALA A 105 2.20 -0.16 -10.15
C ALA A 105 3.16 0.56 -9.21
N ALA A 106 4.46 0.63 -9.52
CA ALA A 106 5.46 1.28 -8.68
C ALA A 106 5.45 2.82 -8.78
N ILE A 107 4.86 3.38 -9.85
CA ILE A 107 4.91 4.82 -10.15
C ILE A 107 3.59 5.56 -9.87
N VAL A 108 2.55 4.84 -9.43
CA VAL A 108 1.24 5.42 -9.05
C VAL A 108 1.21 5.88 -7.60
#